data_AF-A0AB73IFU7-F1
#
_entry.id   AF-A0AB73IFU7-F1
#
_cell.length_a   1.000
_cell.length_b   1.000
_cell.length_c   1.000
_cell.angle_alpha   90.00
_cell.angle_beta   90.00
_cell.angle_gamma   90.00
#
_symmetry.space_group_name_H-M   'P 1'
#
loop_
_entity.id
_entity.type
_entity.pdbx_description
1 polymer ?
#
loop_
_entity_poly.entity_id
_entity_poly.type
_entity_poly.pdbx_seq_one_letter_code
_entity_poly.pdbx_strand_id
1 'polypeptide(L)'
;MPKGPSAAATATARVTYAVELARGASHISSTLSPETERRAIVETIGEFCDLYGEAKLPLFQKLLAEELRQRGKKEAALAVAQFKFVCNCAGR
;
A
#
# COMPACT_ATOMS: atom_id res chain seq x y z
N MET A 1 21.91 -9.88 9.74
CA MET A 1 20.45 -9.97 9.46
C MET A 1 19.85 -8.58 9.64
N PRO A 2 19.24 -7.94 8.63
CA PRO A 2 18.63 -6.64 8.84
C PRO A 2 17.39 -6.84 9.72
N LYS A 3 17.39 -6.19 10.89
CA LYS A 3 16.22 -6.12 11.77
C LYS A 3 15.13 -5.40 10.98
N GLY A 4 14.01 -6.09 10.71
CA GLY A 4 12.80 -5.43 10.25
C GLY A 4 12.43 -4.27 11.19
N PRO A 5 11.68 -3.26 10.71
CA PRO A 5 11.32 -2.12 11.54
C PRO A 5 10.67 -2.62 12.84
N SER A 6 11.12 -2.08 13.98
CA SER A 6 10.58 -2.42 15.30
C SER A 6 9.05 -2.30 15.29
N ALA A 7 8.36 -3.14 16.05
CA ALA A 7 6.90 -3.11 16.15
C ALA A 7 6.37 -1.71 16.49
N ALA A 8 7.13 -0.93 17.29
CA ALA A 8 6.83 0.45 17.59
C ALA A 8 6.85 1.37 16.34
N ALA A 9 7.86 1.23 15.47
CA ALA A 9 7.95 2.00 14.23
C ALA A 9 6.80 1.67 13.25
N THR A 10 6.35 0.41 13.27
CA THR A 10 5.21 -0.04 12.47
C THR A 10 3.90 0.55 13.02
N ALA A 11 3.74 0.60 14.35
CA ALA A 11 2.58 1.22 15.00
C ALA A 11 2.51 2.73 14.75
N THR A 12 3.64 3.45 14.86
CA THR A 12 3.70 4.88 14.53
C THR A 12 3.35 5.11 13.07
N ALA A 13 3.91 4.33 12.14
CA ALA A 13 3.58 4.45 10.72
C ALA A 13 2.10 4.18 10.39
N ARG A 14 1.45 3.25 11.11
CA ARG A 14 -0.01 3.04 10.98
C ARG A 14 -0.80 4.27 11.35
N VAL A 15 -0.39 4.98 12.41
CA VAL A 15 -1.03 6.24 12.82
C VAL A 15 -0.72 7.35 11.81
N THR A 16 0.54 7.47 11.37
CA THR A 16 0.96 8.48 10.40
C THR A 16 0.24 8.37 9.07
N TYR A 17 0.07 7.15 8.54
CA TYR A 17 -0.56 6.90 7.24
C TYR A 17 -2.00 6.42 7.36
N ALA A 18 -2.66 6.65 8.50
CA ALA A 18 -3.98 6.07 8.78
C ALA A 18 -5.03 6.45 7.73
N VAL A 19 -4.99 7.69 7.26
CA VAL A 19 -5.94 8.20 6.25
C VAL A 19 -5.69 7.53 4.90
N GLU A 20 -4.44 7.47 4.45
CA GLU A 20 -4.04 6.85 3.18
C GLU A 20 -4.30 5.34 3.18
N LEU A 21 -4.04 4.67 4.30
CA LEU A 21 -4.38 3.26 4.50
C LEU A 21 -5.88 3.04 4.41
N ALA A 22 -6.69 3.84 5.10
CA ALA A 22 -8.15 3.72 5.07
C ALA A 22 -8.71 4.01 3.66
N ARG A 23 -8.19 5.04 2.98
CA ARG A 23 -8.57 5.42 1.62
C ARG A 23 -8.20 4.32 0.62
N GLY A 24 -6.95 3.88 0.63
CA GLY A 24 -6.45 2.82 -0.26
C GLY A 24 -7.17 1.49 -0.04
N ALA A 25 -7.30 1.06 1.22
CA ALA A 25 -7.98 -0.19 1.54
C ALA A 25 -9.45 -0.17 1.12
N SER A 26 -10.13 0.97 1.28
CA SER A 26 -11.52 1.11 0.85
C SER A 26 -11.64 1.14 -0.67
N HIS A 27 -10.78 1.89 -1.34
CA HIS A 27 -10.76 1.99 -2.80
C HIS A 27 -10.53 0.63 -3.45
N ILE A 28 -9.51 -0.11 -3.00
CA ILE A 28 -9.20 -1.46 -3.49
C ILE A 28 -10.32 -2.44 -3.14
N SER A 29 -10.83 -2.42 -1.91
CA SER A 29 -11.88 -3.35 -1.46
C SER A 29 -13.21 -3.18 -2.23
N SER A 30 -13.51 -1.98 -2.70
CA SER A 30 -14.73 -1.66 -3.46
C SER A 30 -14.66 -2.05 -4.94
N THR A 31 -13.52 -2.50 -5.44
CA THR A 31 -13.39 -2.96 -6.83
C THR A 31 -14.10 -4.31 -7.03
N LEU A 32 -14.70 -4.47 -8.22
CA LEU A 32 -15.50 -5.65 -8.59
C LEU A 32 -14.79 -6.56 -9.60
N SER A 33 -13.61 -6.18 -10.07
CA SER A 33 -12.87 -6.93 -11.08
C SER A 33 -11.37 -6.82 -10.85
N PRO A 34 -10.58 -7.85 -11.21
CA PRO A 34 -9.14 -7.85 -11.01
C PRO A 34 -8.42 -6.70 -11.74
N GLU A 35 -8.97 -6.24 -12.87
CA GLU A 35 -8.43 -5.11 -13.62
C GLU A 35 -8.62 -3.78 -12.88
N THR A 36 -9.81 -3.55 -12.31
CA THR A 36 -10.09 -2.36 -11.50
C THR A 36 -9.38 -2.41 -10.15
N GLU A 37 -9.20 -3.61 -9.57
CA GLU A 37 -8.38 -3.84 -8.39
C GLU A 37 -6.92 -3.42 -8.64
N ARG A 38 -6.32 -3.91 -9.73
CA ARG A 38 -4.94 -3.56 -10.09
C ARG A 38 -4.79 -2.06 -10.32
N ARG A 39 -5.76 -1.43 -10.99
CA ARG A 39 -5.74 0.02 -11.19
C ARG A 39 -5.80 0.78 -9.87
N ALA A 40 -6.71 0.39 -8.97
CA ALA A 40 -6.81 0.97 -7.63
C ALA A 40 -5.52 0.81 -6.81
N ILE A 41 -4.82 -0.32 -6.96
CA ILE A 41 -3.50 -0.55 -6.33
C ILE A 41 -2.46 0.42 -6.91
N VAL A 42 -2.38 0.56 -8.23
CA VAL A 42 -1.44 1.49 -8.90
C VAL A 42 -1.69 2.92 -8.46
N GLU A 43 -2.96 3.36 -8.44
CA GLU A 43 -3.34 4.71 -8.03
C GLU A 43 -3.03 4.98 -6.55
N THR A 44 -3.38 4.05 -5.67
CA THR A 44 -3.09 4.17 -4.23
C THR A 44 -1.59 4.24 -3.94
N ILE A 45 -0.81 3.36 -4.59
CA ILE A 45 0.64 3.32 -4.40
C ILE A 45 1.32 4.54 -5.03
N GLY A 46 0.88 4.97 -6.20
CA GLY A 46 1.39 6.16 -6.88
C GLY A 46 1.16 7.43 -6.06
N GLU A 47 -0.06 7.62 -5.55
CA GLU A 47 -0.40 8.76 -4.69
C GLU A 47 0.44 8.75 -3.40
N PHE A 48 0.62 7.59 -2.77
CA PHE A 48 1.47 7.47 -1.59
C PHE A 48 2.94 7.82 -1.89
N CYS A 49 3.48 7.33 -3.00
CA CYS A 49 4.85 7.64 -3.43
C CYS A 49 5.05 9.12 -3.72
N ASP A 50 4.07 9.80 -4.33
CA ASP A 50 4.12 11.23 -4.61
C ASP A 50 4.19 12.07 -3.31
N LEU A 51 3.41 11.67 -2.29
CA LEU A 51 3.33 12.38 -1.01
C LEU A 51 4.51 12.09 -0.07
N TYR A 52 4.93 10.83 0.02
CA TYR A 52 5.85 10.37 1.07
C TYR A 52 7.19 9.84 0.55
N GLY A 53 7.31 9.64 -0.76
CA GLY A 53 8.49 9.08 -1.41
C GLY A 53 8.55 7.55 -1.36
N GLU A 54 9.20 6.98 -2.37
CA GLU A 54 9.33 5.54 -2.58
C GLU A 54 10.05 4.82 -1.42
N ALA A 55 10.94 5.51 -0.69
CA ALA A 55 11.63 4.95 0.47
C ALA A 55 10.69 4.42 1.56
N LYS A 56 9.47 4.98 1.66
CA LYS A 56 8.47 4.59 2.65
C LYS A 56 7.47 3.56 2.11
N LEU A 57 7.52 3.28 0.81
CA LEU A 57 6.60 2.37 0.13
C LEU A 57 6.60 0.95 0.70
N PRO A 58 7.75 0.30 0.98
CA PRO A 58 7.74 -1.07 1.50
C PRO A 58 6.99 -1.20 2.83
N LEU A 59 7.07 -0.17 3.68
CA LEU A 59 6.35 -0.13 4.95
C LEU A 59 4.85 0.07 4.70
N PHE A 60 4.48 0.98 3.81
CA PHE A 60 3.08 1.23 3.47
C PHE A 60 2.40 0.03 2.80
N GLN A 61 3.06 -0.64 1.85
CA GLN A 61 2.54 -1.86 1.20
C GLN A 61 2.27 -2.96 2.22
N LYS A 62 3.17 -3.14 3.19
CA LYS A 62 2.97 -4.11 4.27
C LYS A 62 1.71 -3.79 5.07
N LEU A 63 1.56 -2.53 5.48
CA LEU A 63 0.41 -2.08 6.26
C LEU A 63 -0.91 -2.21 5.47
N LEU A 64 -0.91 -1.80 4.20
CA LEU A 64 -2.07 -1.89 3.34
C LEU A 64 -2.48 -3.35 3.06
N ALA A 65 -1.51 -4.24 2.87
CA ALA A 65 -1.76 -5.67 2.72
C ALA A 65 -2.35 -6.27 4.01
N GLU A 66 -1.90 -5.87 5.19
CA GLU A 66 -2.50 -6.29 6.45
C GLU A 66 -3.96 -5.82 6.58
N GLU A 67 -4.25 -4.56 6.26
CA GLU A 67 -5.61 -4.01 6.26
C GLU A 67 -6.54 -4.77 5.30
N LEU A 68 -6.08 -5.07 4.09
CA LEU A 68 -6.83 -5.85 3.11
C LEU A 68 -7.08 -7.29 3.57
N ARG A 69 -6.10 -7.93 4.23
CA ARG A 69 -6.28 -9.26 4.84
C ARG A 69 -7.32 -9.26 5.93
N GLN A 70 -7.33 -8.23 6.79
CA GLN A 70 -8.34 -8.09 7.84
C GLN A 70 -9.75 -7.92 7.26
N ARG A 71 -9.87 -7.27 6.10
CA ARG A 71 -11.13 -7.13 5.34
C ARG A 71 -11.50 -8.37 4.51
N GLY A 72 -10.74 -9.46 4.60
CA GLY A 72 -10.97 -10.70 3.85
C GLY A 72 -10.51 -10.70 2.40
N LYS A 73 -9.88 -9.61 1.93
CA LYS A 73 -9.39 -9.43 0.55
C LYS A 73 -7.97 -9.99 0.39
N LYS A 74 -7.82 -11.31 0.51
CA LYS A 74 -6.51 -11.99 0.50
C LYS A 74 -5.76 -11.83 -0.83
N GLU A 75 -6.46 -11.93 -1.95
CA GLU A 75 -5.86 -11.77 -3.28
C GLU A 75 -5.35 -10.34 -3.50
N ALA A 76 -6.16 -9.34 -3.15
CA ALA A 76 -5.75 -7.93 -3.18
C ALA A 76 -4.54 -7.65 -2.29
N ALA A 77 -4.50 -8.26 -1.09
CA ALA A 77 -3.37 -8.12 -0.19
C ALA A 77 -2.08 -8.73 -0.76
N LEU A 78 -2.17 -9.89 -1.40
CA LEU A 78 -1.05 -10.50 -2.13
C LEU A 78 -0.61 -9.59 -3.29
N ALA A 79 -1.57 -9.06 -4.06
CA ALA A 79 -1.31 -8.15 -5.16
C ALA A 79 -0.58 -6.89 -4.71
N VAL A 80 -0.99 -6.27 -3.60
CA VAL A 80 -0.31 -5.10 -3.00
C VAL A 80 1.10 -5.47 -2.53
N ALA A 81 1.28 -6.61 -1.87
CA ALA A 81 2.57 -7.04 -1.34
C ALA A 81 3.60 -7.38 -2.44
N GLN A 82 3.14 -7.90 -3.58
CA GLN A 82 4.00 -8.22 -4.73
C GLN A 82 4.13 -7.05 -5.73
N PHE A 83 3.39 -5.96 -5.53
CA PHE A 83 3.36 -4.85 -6.46
C PHE A 83 4.75 -4.20 -6.53
N LYS A 84 5.34 -4.21 -7.72
CA LYS A 84 6.58 -3.48 -8.00
C LYS A 84 6.18 -2.12 -8.54
N PHE A 85 6.29 -1.10 -7.71
CA PHE A 85 6.23 0.26 -8.21
C PHE A 85 7.48 0.51 -9.03
N VAL A 86 7.30 0.79 -10.31
CA VAL A 86 8.37 1.30 -11.16
C VAL A 86 8.15 2.80 -11.19
N CYS A 87 8.93 3.57 -10.42
CA CYS A 87 8.93 5.01 -10.62
C CYS A 87 9.40 5.27 -12.04
N ASN A 88 8.49 5.71 -12.91
CA ASN A 88 8.90 6.40 -14.12
C ASN A 88 9.33 7.80 -13.70
N CYS A 89 10.48 7.89 -13.02
CA CYS A 89 11.12 9.14 -12.59
C CYS A 89 11.67 9.95 -13.80
N ALA A 90 11.10 9.76 -14.99
CA ALA A 90 11.38 10.51 -16.21
C ALA A 90 10.09 11.23 -16.65
N GLY A 91 9.91 12.47 -16.20
CA GLY A 91 8.96 13.40 -16.82
C GLY A 91 8.00 14.11 -15.87
N ARG A 92 8.50 15.09 -15.13
CA ARG A 92 7.95 16.45 -15.20
C ARG A 92 8.97 17.48 -14.75
#